data_AF-A0A370FT96-F1
#
_entry.id   AF-A0A370FT96-F1
#
_cell.length_a   1.000
_cell.length_b   1.000
_cell.length_c   1.000
_cell.angle_alpha   90.00
_cell.angle_beta   90.00
_cell.angle_gamma   90.00
#
_symmetry.space_group_name_H-M   'P 1'
#
loop_
_entity.id
_entity.type
_entity.pdbx_description
1 polymer ?
#
loop_
_entity_poly.entity_id
_entity_poly.type
_entity_poly.pdbx_seq_one_letter_code
_entity_poly.pdbx_strand_id
1 'polypeptide(L)'
;MNSVVRRIARSAATVSAIGAVAVAGAGIASADEWPPVPPYPSATGPAEYYGFLTPTDPDYWNPFVSRNRLTSPFGTSTRIVCTGFHGVLSECWQADREGNPHKLVHLPMDYPGSMGSNEPGGGPVHFVYPGFIPGS
;
A
#
# COMPACT_ATOMS: atom_id res chain seq x y z
N MET A 1 21.60 -8.26 56.24
CA MET A 1 20.88 -7.20 55.51
C MET A 1 21.48 -6.85 54.12
N ASN A 2 22.36 -7.67 53.52
CA ASN A 2 23.00 -7.34 52.23
C ASN A 2 22.57 -8.20 51.03
N SER A 3 21.72 -9.22 51.22
CA SER A 3 21.32 -10.16 50.17
C SER A 3 19.97 -9.86 49.52
N VAL A 4 19.10 -9.08 50.19
CA VAL A 4 17.76 -8.72 49.69
C VAL A 4 17.82 -7.56 48.70
N VAL A 5 18.69 -6.58 48.94
CA VAL A 5 18.88 -5.40 48.07
C VAL A 5 19.40 -5.78 46.68
N ARG A 6 20.23 -6.84 46.57
CA ARG A 6 20.79 -7.31 45.29
C ARG A 6 19.79 -7.99 44.36
N ARG A 7 18.69 -8.54 44.89
CA ARG A 7 17.66 -9.22 44.08
C ARG A 7 16.67 -8.22 43.47
N ILE A 8 16.39 -7.12 44.15
CA ILE A 8 15.48 -6.07 43.65
C ILE A 8 16.12 -5.32 42.46
N ALA A 9 17.44 -5.17 42.44
CA ALA A 9 18.16 -4.52 41.32
C ALA A 9 18.20 -5.34 40.01
N ARG A 10 17.80 -6.62 40.01
CA ARG A 10 17.82 -7.48 38.80
C ARG A 10 16.47 -7.61 38.10
N SER A 11 15.40 -7.05 38.66
CA SER A 11 14.04 -7.14 38.11
C SER A 11 13.56 -5.86 37.40
N ALA A 12 14.43 -4.85 37.25
CA ALA A 12 14.11 -3.58 36.61
C ALA A 12 14.64 -3.47 35.16
N ALA A 13 14.73 -4.58 34.43
CA ALA A 13 15.25 -4.62 33.05
C ALA A 13 14.23 -5.07 31.99
N THR A 14 12.94 -5.18 32.33
CA THR A 14 11.93 -5.80 31.45
C THR A 14 10.57 -5.07 31.40
N VAL A 15 10.53 -3.73 31.55
CA VAL A 15 9.27 -2.96 31.40
C VAL A 15 9.45 -1.63 30.63
N SER A 16 10.30 -1.60 29.61
CA SER A 16 10.38 -0.44 28.69
C SER A 16 10.31 -0.88 27.23
N ALA A 17 9.31 -1.68 26.88
CA ALA A 17 9.08 -2.14 25.51
C ALA A 17 7.64 -1.87 25.04
N ILE A 18 7.05 -0.74 25.43
CA ILE A 18 5.76 -0.29 24.90
C ILE A 18 5.78 1.24 24.87
N GLY A 19 5.66 1.84 23.69
CA GLY A 19 5.33 3.27 23.60
C GLY A 19 6.17 4.12 22.66
N ALA A 20 6.88 3.55 21.70
CA ALA A 20 7.43 4.32 20.58
C ALA A 20 7.41 3.52 19.28
N VAL A 21 6.22 3.04 18.87
CA VAL A 21 5.94 3.11 17.44
C VAL A 21 5.74 4.59 17.18
N ALA A 22 6.87 5.29 17.06
CA ALA A 22 6.88 6.59 16.43
C ALA A 22 6.11 6.39 15.13
N VAL A 23 5.07 7.18 14.96
CA VAL A 23 4.49 7.52 13.68
C VAL A 23 5.68 7.76 12.76
N ALA A 24 6.12 6.71 12.06
CA ALA A 24 7.07 6.82 10.99
C ALA A 24 6.34 7.75 10.05
N GLY A 25 6.80 9.00 10.03
CA GLY A 25 6.09 10.09 9.41
C GLY A 25 5.62 9.58 8.05
N ALA A 26 4.34 9.78 7.76
CA ALA A 26 4.01 10.11 6.40
C ALA A 26 4.90 11.34 6.11
N GLY A 27 6.12 11.09 5.64
CA GLY A 27 6.94 12.12 5.07
C GLY A 27 6.01 12.79 4.09
N ILE A 28 5.98 14.11 4.14
CA ILE A 28 5.39 14.89 3.06
C ILE A 28 6.31 14.58 1.88
N ALA A 29 6.12 13.43 1.25
CA ALA A 29 6.67 13.15 -0.04
C ALA A 29 6.19 14.32 -0.89
N SER A 30 7.11 14.95 -1.62
CA SER A 30 6.71 15.97 -2.57
C SER A 30 5.59 15.37 -3.40
N ALA A 31 4.45 16.05 -3.41
CA ALA A 31 3.31 15.64 -4.20
C ALA A 31 3.78 15.39 -5.64
N ASP A 32 3.39 14.25 -6.20
CA ASP A 32 3.54 14.03 -7.63
C ASP A 32 2.54 14.91 -8.39
N GLU A 33 2.58 14.82 -9.72
CA GLU A 33 1.49 15.32 -10.54
C GLU A 33 0.47 14.19 -10.76
N TRP A 34 -0.83 14.53 -10.78
CA TRP A 34 -1.84 13.60 -11.28
C TRP A 34 -1.52 13.20 -12.73
N PRO A 35 -1.90 12.00 -13.17
CA PRO A 35 -1.66 11.58 -14.54
C PRO A 35 -2.35 12.55 -15.51
N PRO A 36 -1.64 13.02 -16.57
CA PRO A 36 -2.18 14.00 -17.48
C PRO A 36 -3.37 13.41 -18.26
N VAL A 37 -4.41 14.22 -18.43
CA VAL A 37 -5.55 13.85 -19.28
C VAL A 37 -5.14 14.04 -20.74
N PRO A 38 -5.24 13.01 -21.60
CA PRO A 38 -4.89 13.13 -23.01
C PRO A 38 -5.76 14.18 -23.73
N PRO A 39 -5.21 14.93 -24.70
CA PRO A 39 -5.96 15.99 -25.39
C PRO A 39 -7.00 15.46 -26.41
N TYR A 40 -7.03 14.16 -26.63
CA TYR A 40 -7.96 13.46 -27.50
C TYR A 40 -8.40 12.14 -26.83
N PRO A 41 -9.52 11.53 -27.27
CA PRO A 41 -9.95 10.23 -26.73
C PRO A 41 -8.82 9.21 -26.78
N SER A 42 -8.47 8.67 -25.62
CA SER A 42 -7.43 7.64 -25.48
C SER A 42 -8.01 6.43 -24.79
N ALA A 43 -7.61 5.25 -25.26
CA ALA A 43 -7.98 3.98 -24.64
C ALA A 43 -7.26 3.74 -23.29
N THR A 44 -6.28 4.58 -22.94
CA THR A 44 -5.49 4.48 -21.70
C THR A 44 -5.55 5.71 -20.81
N GLY A 45 -6.54 6.58 -21.01
CA GLY A 45 -6.72 7.78 -20.21
C GLY A 45 -6.89 7.49 -18.71
N PRO A 46 -6.55 8.46 -17.83
CA PRO A 46 -6.70 8.30 -16.40
C PRO A 46 -8.17 8.24 -16.00
N ALA A 47 -8.51 7.32 -15.10
CA ALA A 47 -9.84 7.16 -14.54
C ALA A 47 -9.78 6.86 -13.04
N GLU A 48 -10.81 7.28 -12.30
CA GLU A 48 -10.93 6.90 -10.90
C GLU A 48 -11.23 5.41 -10.77
N TYR A 49 -10.58 4.76 -9.81
CA TYR A 49 -10.70 3.31 -9.62
C TYR A 49 -10.95 2.97 -8.16
N TYR A 50 -11.98 2.16 -7.92
CA TYR A 50 -12.43 1.78 -6.58
C TYR A 50 -12.40 0.26 -6.34
N GLY A 51 -11.92 -0.51 -7.31
CA GLY A 51 -12.01 -1.98 -7.30
C GLY A 51 -10.90 -2.71 -6.54
N PHE A 52 -10.10 -2.02 -5.73
CA PHE A 52 -9.00 -2.64 -4.99
C PHE A 52 -9.50 -3.49 -3.82
N LEU A 53 -8.77 -4.57 -3.53
CA LEU A 53 -8.75 -5.17 -2.20
C LEU A 53 -7.70 -4.45 -1.35
N THR A 54 -8.01 -4.24 -0.08
CA THR A 54 -7.14 -3.65 0.93
C THR A 54 -6.86 -4.65 2.05
N PRO A 55 -5.82 -4.49 2.87
CA PRO A 55 -5.48 -5.46 3.93
C PRO A 55 -6.59 -5.75 4.94
N THR A 56 -7.63 -4.91 5.01
CA THR A 56 -8.81 -5.14 5.86
C THR A 56 -9.85 -6.04 5.23
N ASP A 57 -9.76 -6.30 3.92
CA ASP A 57 -10.67 -7.20 3.21
C ASP A 57 -10.26 -8.66 3.45
N PRO A 58 -11.20 -9.57 3.78
CA PRO A 58 -10.89 -10.99 4.02
C PRO A 58 -10.19 -11.68 2.84
N ASP A 59 -10.51 -11.26 1.61
CA ASP A 59 -9.96 -11.84 0.38
C ASP A 59 -8.61 -11.26 -0.04
N TYR A 60 -8.05 -10.29 0.70
CA TYR A 60 -6.83 -9.59 0.30
C TYR A 60 -5.67 -10.55 -0.01
N TRP A 61 -5.46 -11.53 0.88
CA TRP A 61 -4.43 -12.55 0.80
C TRP A 61 -4.89 -13.86 0.13
N ASN A 62 -6.11 -13.89 -0.42
CA ASN A 62 -6.67 -15.08 -1.04
C ASN A 62 -6.05 -15.27 -2.44
N PRO A 63 -5.25 -16.34 -2.68
CA PRO A 63 -4.58 -16.56 -3.96
C PRO A 63 -5.54 -16.96 -5.09
N PHE A 64 -6.77 -17.35 -4.75
CA PHE A 64 -7.79 -17.76 -5.71
C PHE A 64 -8.67 -16.58 -6.18
N VAL A 65 -8.42 -15.38 -5.66
CA VAL A 65 -9.15 -14.17 -6.05
C VAL A 65 -8.27 -13.33 -6.99
N SER A 66 -8.72 -13.21 -8.24
CA SER A 66 -8.07 -12.39 -9.26
C SER A 66 -8.52 -10.92 -9.19
N ARG A 67 -8.08 -10.17 -8.17
CA ARG A 67 -8.36 -8.73 -8.04
C ARG A 67 -7.11 -7.94 -7.69
N ASN A 68 -7.04 -6.67 -8.09
CA ASN A 68 -5.88 -5.84 -7.76
C ASN A 68 -5.83 -5.52 -6.26
N ARG A 69 -4.62 -5.41 -5.71
CA ARG A 69 -4.38 -5.15 -4.28
C ARG A 69 -3.85 -3.74 -4.09
N LEU A 70 -4.24 -3.12 -2.99
CA LEU A 70 -3.74 -1.82 -2.56
C LEU A 70 -3.27 -1.92 -1.11
N THR A 71 -1.97 -1.75 -0.89
CA THR A 71 -1.42 -1.49 0.45
C THR A 71 -1.24 0.01 0.61
N SER A 72 -2.05 0.63 1.45
CA SER A 72 -2.01 2.08 1.66
C SER A 72 -2.43 2.43 3.09
N PRO A 73 -1.85 3.49 3.71
CA PRO A 73 -2.31 3.98 5.00
C PRO A 73 -3.72 4.58 4.93
N PHE A 74 -4.23 4.83 3.71
CA PHE A 74 -5.53 5.44 3.47
C PHE A 74 -6.58 4.43 2.98
N GLY A 75 -6.22 3.16 2.76
CA GLY A 75 -7.11 2.18 2.15
C GLY A 75 -7.70 2.71 0.83
N THR A 76 -9.03 2.69 0.70
CA THR A 76 -9.75 3.30 -0.44
C THR A 76 -10.48 4.60 -0.06
N SER A 77 -10.14 5.23 1.07
CA SER A 77 -10.85 6.41 1.57
C SER A 77 -10.47 7.72 0.86
N THR A 78 -9.32 7.75 0.21
CA THR A 78 -8.84 8.89 -0.59
C THR A 78 -8.96 8.59 -2.08
N ARG A 79 -8.94 9.64 -2.90
CA ARG A 79 -9.05 9.53 -4.36
C ARG A 79 -7.92 8.67 -4.93
N ILE A 80 -8.29 7.72 -5.79
CA ILE A 80 -7.33 6.88 -6.51
C ILE A 80 -7.61 7.00 -8.00
N VAL A 81 -6.57 7.31 -8.77
CA VAL A 81 -6.64 7.47 -10.23
C VAL A 81 -5.67 6.49 -10.86
N CYS A 82 -6.14 5.70 -11.80
CA CYS A 82 -5.31 4.74 -12.53
C CYS A 82 -5.39 4.96 -14.03
N THR A 83 -4.31 4.62 -14.72
CA THR A 83 -4.30 4.37 -16.16
C THR A 83 -4.40 2.87 -16.39
N GLY A 84 -4.91 2.48 -17.56
CA GLY A 84 -5.02 1.07 -17.91
C GLY A 84 -5.64 0.86 -19.27
N PHE A 85 -5.52 -0.35 -19.79
CA PHE A 85 -6.06 -0.73 -21.10
C PHE A 85 -6.83 -2.04 -20.96
N HIS A 86 -8.08 -2.09 -21.45
CA HIS A 86 -8.92 -3.29 -21.43
C HIS A 86 -9.00 -3.99 -20.06
N GLY A 87 -9.10 -3.22 -18.97
CA GLY A 87 -9.21 -3.76 -17.61
C GLY A 87 -7.88 -4.11 -16.93
N VAL A 88 -6.75 -4.00 -17.64
CA VAL A 88 -5.42 -4.12 -17.05
C VAL A 88 -4.97 -2.75 -16.54
N LEU A 89 -4.81 -2.61 -15.23
CA LEU A 89 -4.25 -1.39 -14.64
C LEU A 89 -2.74 -1.34 -14.90
N SER A 90 -2.23 -0.16 -15.25
CA SER A 90 -0.81 0.05 -15.51
C SER A 90 -0.16 0.85 -14.38
N GLU A 91 -0.56 2.11 -14.24
CA GLU A 91 -0.02 3.02 -13.24
C GLU A 91 -1.17 3.59 -12.43
N CYS A 92 -0.95 3.79 -11.12
CA CYS A 92 -1.96 4.35 -10.23
C CYS A 92 -1.36 5.42 -9.33
N TRP A 93 -2.19 6.37 -8.94
CA TRP A 93 -1.90 7.44 -7.99
C TRP A 93 -2.96 7.44 -6.92
N GLN A 94 -2.56 7.72 -5.69
CA GLN A 94 -3.48 7.91 -4.58
C GLN A 94 -3.23 9.25 -3.91
N ALA A 95 -4.31 9.94 -3.57
CA ALA A 95 -4.25 11.15 -2.77
C ALA A 95 -3.88 10.83 -1.31
N ASP A 96 -3.09 11.69 -0.69
CA ASP A 96 -3.01 11.78 0.77
C ASP A 96 -4.28 12.41 1.36
N ARG A 97 -4.28 12.70 2.68
CA ARG A 97 -5.43 13.31 3.36
C ARG A 97 -5.68 14.74 2.93
N GLU A 98 -4.63 15.42 2.47
CA GLU A 98 -4.63 16.78 2.01
C GLU A 98 -5.03 16.89 0.52
N GLY A 99 -5.19 15.76 -0.16
CA GLY A 99 -5.60 15.69 -1.56
C GLY A 99 -4.43 15.69 -2.56
N ASN A 100 -3.19 15.67 -2.09
CA ASN A 100 -2.03 15.65 -2.96
C ASN A 100 -1.80 14.25 -3.51
N PRO A 101 -1.55 14.08 -4.82
CA PRO A 101 -1.32 12.77 -5.38
C PRO A 101 0.08 12.25 -5.09
N HIS A 102 0.14 10.93 -4.92
CA HIS A 102 1.37 10.17 -4.81
C HIS A 102 1.28 8.97 -5.72
N LYS A 103 2.27 8.81 -6.59
CA LYS A 103 2.35 7.67 -7.50
C LYS A 103 2.57 6.40 -6.68
N LEU A 104 1.71 5.42 -6.89
CA LEU A 104 1.80 4.15 -6.22
C LEU A 104 2.93 3.32 -6.82
N VAL A 105 3.67 2.63 -5.97
CA VAL A 105 4.68 1.66 -6.38
C VAL A 105 3.96 0.42 -6.88
N HIS A 106 4.23 0.07 -8.15
CA HIS A 106 3.72 -1.16 -8.74
C HIS A 106 4.66 -2.31 -8.38
N LEU A 107 4.15 -3.24 -7.58
CA LEU A 107 4.83 -4.49 -7.26
C LEU A 107 4.21 -5.63 -8.07
N PRO A 108 5.04 -6.51 -8.67
CA PRO A 108 4.52 -7.74 -9.22
C PRO A 108 3.85 -8.53 -8.11
N MET A 109 2.64 -9.02 -8.35
CA MET A 109 2.07 -10.03 -7.45
C MET A 109 2.68 -11.38 -7.74
N ASP A 110 3.90 -11.56 -7.23
CA ASP A 110 4.57 -12.85 -7.18
C ASP A 110 3.94 -13.70 -6.06
N TYR A 111 2.64 -13.95 -6.14
CA TYR A 111 1.99 -14.88 -5.22
C TYR A 111 2.13 -16.30 -5.79
N PRO A 112 2.84 -17.22 -5.10
CA PRO A 112 2.96 -18.59 -5.57
C PRO A 112 1.57 -19.22 -5.67
N GLY A 113 1.19 -19.63 -6.87
CA GLY A 113 -0.10 -20.30 -7.12
C GLY A 113 -1.29 -19.36 -7.44
N SER A 114 -1.06 -18.07 -7.68
CA SER A 114 -2.08 -17.20 -8.29
C SER A 114 -2.49 -17.77 -9.65
N MET A 115 -3.75 -18.20 -9.81
CA MET A 115 -4.29 -18.58 -11.12
C MET A 115 -4.40 -17.36 -12.06
N GLY A 116 -4.39 -16.16 -11.49
CA GLY A 116 -4.52 -14.90 -12.22
C GLY A 116 -3.31 -14.56 -13.09
N SER A 117 -2.14 -15.18 -12.90
CA SER A 117 -0.94 -14.88 -13.71
C SER A 117 -1.10 -15.18 -15.21
N ASN A 118 -2.10 -15.99 -15.58
CA ASN A 118 -2.45 -16.28 -16.98
C ASN A 118 -3.47 -15.27 -17.57
N GLU A 119 -3.97 -14.33 -16.78
CA GLU A 119 -4.89 -13.30 -17.26
C GLU A 119 -4.14 -12.23 -18.06
N PRO A 120 -4.85 -11.46 -18.91
CA PRO A 120 -4.24 -10.36 -19.66
C PRO A 120 -3.45 -9.41 -18.75
N GLY A 121 -2.29 -8.96 -19.22
CA GLY A 121 -1.42 -8.07 -18.44
C GLY A 121 -0.59 -8.74 -17.35
N GLY A 122 -0.57 -10.08 -17.28
CA GLY A 122 0.16 -10.83 -16.26
C GLY A 122 -0.63 -11.02 -14.96
N GLY A 123 -1.94 -10.72 -14.99
CA GLY A 123 -2.83 -10.90 -13.86
C GLY A 123 -3.02 -9.67 -12.99
N PRO A 124 -3.66 -9.87 -11.83
CA PRO A 124 -3.88 -8.78 -10.91
C PRO A 124 -2.54 -8.29 -10.35
N VAL A 125 -2.47 -7.01 -10.05
CA VAL A 125 -1.27 -6.29 -9.62
C VAL A 125 -1.40 -5.79 -8.19
N HIS A 126 -0.27 -5.53 -7.53
CA HIS A 126 -0.23 -4.94 -6.20
C HIS A 126 0.36 -3.54 -6.25
N PHE A 127 -0.44 -2.56 -5.84
CA PHE A 127 0.00 -1.19 -5.69
C PHE A 127 0.25 -0.87 -4.22
N VAL A 128 1.35 -0.17 -3.96
CA VAL A 128 1.76 0.21 -2.61
C VAL A 128 1.94 1.72 -2.54
N TYR A 129 1.37 2.33 -1.51
CA TYR A 129 1.58 3.74 -1.22
C TYR A 129 3.06 3.98 -0.89
N PRO A 130 3.72 5.00 -1.48
CA PRO A 130 5.15 5.21 -1.30
C PRO A 130 5.53 5.38 0.18
N GLY A 131 6.60 4.71 0.60
CA GLY A 131 7.06 4.72 1.99
C GLY A 131 6.25 3.87 2.97
N PHE A 132 5.18 3.19 2.53
CA PHE A 132 4.43 2.29 3.41
C PHE A 132 5.18 0.98 3.69
N ILE A 133 5.92 0.45 2.70
CA ILE A 133 6.79 -0.70 2.87
C ILE A 133 8.25 -0.20 2.90
N PRO A 134 9.06 -0.57 3.90
CA PRO A 134 10.47 -0.17 3.92
C PRO A 134 11.23 -0.69 2.69
N GLY A 135 11.89 0.22 1.97
CA GLY A 135 12.71 -0.11 0.80
C GLY A 135 11.97 -0.24 -0.54
N SER A 136 10.68 0.10 -0.59
CA SER A 136 9.88 0.23 -1.83
C SER A 136 9.86 1.65 -2.37
#